data_AF-A0A380DTB9-F1
#
_entry.id   AF-A0A380DTB9-F1
#
_cell.length_a   1.000
_cell.length_b   1.000
_cell.length_c   1.000
_cell.angle_alpha   90.00
_cell.angle_beta   90.00
_cell.angle_gamma   90.00
#
_symmetry.space_group_name_H-M   'P 1'
#
loop_
_entity.id
_entity.type
_entity.pdbx_description
1 polymer ?
#
loop_
_entity_poly.entity_id
_entity_poly.type
_entity_poly.pdbx_seq_one_letter_code
_entity_poly.pdbx_strand_id
1 'polypeptide(L)'
;MSLIDKPYHVKLPVDAQATSAVRTVSTVTTVDGPKLSYALQNMLNQYPGFKVAMEPFGEYANVDKDRARQLACIIRQKPEIDGKGATVVSASLVNKNPIDQKVIVDSYLEWLNQGITKESITTFIERYSQALIPPLIAFIQKYGIALEAHMQNTVVNLGPHFDIQFLVRDLGGSRIDLETLQHRVSDIKITNDSLIADSIDAVIAKFQHAVIQNQMAELIHHFNQYDCVEEAELFNIVQQVVAHAINPTLPHANELKNILFGPTITVKALLNMRMENKVKQYLNIELDNPIKKEV
;
A
#
# COMPACT_ATOMS: atom_id res chain seq x y z
N MET A 1 0.87 16.80 8.70
CA MET A 1 1.80 17.89 9.03
C MET A 1 2.77 17.40 10.10
N SER A 2 4.05 17.75 10.01
CA SER A 2 5.03 17.39 11.05
C SER A 2 4.82 18.23 12.30
N LEU A 3 4.83 17.60 13.47
CA LEU A 3 4.84 18.32 14.75
C LEU A 3 6.30 18.68 15.07
N ILE A 4 6.55 19.97 15.26
CA ILE A 4 7.88 20.53 15.57
C ILE A 4 8.39 19.89 16.86
N ASP A 5 9.65 19.45 16.85
CA ASP A 5 10.34 18.81 17.98
C ASP A 5 9.63 17.59 18.60
N LYS A 6 8.75 16.93 17.83
CA LYS A 6 8.06 15.71 18.23
C LYS A 6 8.25 14.61 17.18
N PRO A 7 8.24 13.32 17.56
CA PRO A 7 8.37 12.21 16.62
C PRO A 7 7.04 11.89 15.90
N TYR A 8 6.18 12.89 15.69
CA TYR A 8 4.81 12.68 15.20
C TYR A 8 4.43 13.58 14.02
N HIS A 9 3.55 13.06 13.19
CA HIS A 9 2.74 13.79 12.22
C HIS A 9 1.29 13.87 12.70
N VAL A 10 0.64 15.00 12.46
CA VAL A 10 -0.80 15.17 12.64
C VAL A 10 -1.53 15.10 11.29
N LYS A 11 -2.59 14.28 11.22
CA LYS A 11 -3.57 14.22 10.14
C LYS A 11 -4.82 14.97 10.60
N LEU A 12 -5.09 16.10 9.95
CA LEU A 12 -6.25 16.95 10.20
C LEU A 12 -7.19 16.91 8.99
N PRO A 13 -8.50 17.12 9.19
CA PRO A 13 -9.44 17.36 8.11
C PRO A 13 -9.10 18.70 7.44
N VAL A 14 -9.30 18.72 6.13
CA VAL A 14 -9.23 19.90 5.29
C VAL A 14 -10.47 19.84 4.42
N ASP A 15 -11.32 20.86 4.50
CA ASP A 15 -12.56 20.95 3.71
C ASP A 15 -12.25 21.32 2.26
N ALA A 16 -11.53 20.41 1.59
CA ALA A 16 -11.10 20.50 0.23
C ALA A 16 -11.33 19.15 -0.43
N GLN A 17 -11.91 19.18 -1.62
CA GLN A 17 -11.96 18.00 -2.47
C GLN A 17 -10.59 17.79 -3.10
N ALA A 18 -9.98 16.64 -2.81
CA ALA A 18 -8.79 16.18 -3.51
C ALA A 18 -9.11 14.82 -4.14
N THR A 19 -8.89 14.72 -5.46
CA THR A 19 -9.41 13.65 -6.32
C THR A 19 -10.94 13.53 -6.26
N SER A 20 -11.48 12.44 -5.72
CA SER A 20 -12.91 12.12 -5.74
C SER A 20 -13.60 12.31 -4.39
N ALA A 21 -12.87 12.74 -3.34
CA ALA A 21 -13.40 12.84 -1.99
C ALA A 21 -12.97 14.13 -1.28
N VAL A 22 -13.87 14.65 -0.44
CA VAL A 22 -13.55 15.72 0.53
C VAL A 22 -12.70 15.13 1.65
N ARG A 23 -11.61 15.83 2.00
CA ARG A 23 -10.60 15.34 2.94
C ARG A 23 -11.00 15.56 4.39
N THR A 24 -11.96 14.77 4.86
CA THR A 24 -12.36 14.69 6.28
C THR A 24 -11.59 13.60 7.03
N VAL A 25 -11.73 13.57 8.36
CA VAL A 25 -11.22 12.48 9.20
C VAL A 25 -12.41 11.80 9.88
N SER A 26 -12.64 10.54 9.56
CA SER A 26 -13.76 9.79 10.14
C SER A 26 -13.56 9.57 11.64
N THR A 27 -14.60 9.80 12.45
CA THR A 27 -14.55 9.62 13.91
C THR A 27 -14.25 8.16 14.29
N VAL A 28 -14.84 7.19 13.57
CA VAL A 28 -14.56 5.76 13.82
C VAL A 28 -13.08 5.42 13.57
N THR A 29 -12.44 6.05 12.58
CA THR A 29 -11.00 5.85 12.33
C THR A 29 -10.14 6.45 13.44
N THR A 30 -10.56 7.55 14.07
CA THR A 30 -9.81 8.13 15.20
C THR A 30 -9.82 7.23 16.44
N VAL A 31 -10.83 6.36 16.57
CA VAL A 31 -10.96 5.40 17.67
C VAL A 31 -10.27 4.07 17.34
N ASP A 32 -10.53 3.53 16.15
CA ASP A 32 -10.02 2.21 15.78
C ASP A 32 -8.56 2.24 15.32
N GLY A 33 -8.09 3.34 14.72
CA GLY A 33 -6.69 3.50 14.30
C GLY A 33 -5.69 3.24 15.43
N PRO A 34 -5.81 3.92 16.59
CA PRO A 34 -5.00 3.65 17.77
C PRO A 34 -5.13 2.22 18.30
N LYS A 35 -6.35 1.71 18.44
CA LYS A 35 -6.59 0.35 18.95
C LYS A 35 -5.92 -0.71 18.07
N LEU A 36 -6.11 -0.62 16.76
CA LEU A 36 -5.49 -1.50 15.77
C LEU A 36 -3.97 -1.35 15.78
N SER A 37 -3.47 -0.11 15.86
CA SER A 37 -2.03 0.13 15.94
C SER A 37 -1.41 -0.59 17.13
N TYR A 38 -1.94 -0.43 18.34
CA TYR A 38 -1.40 -1.11 19.52
C TYR A 38 -1.56 -2.63 19.48
N ALA A 39 -2.70 -3.13 18.98
CA ALA A 39 -2.95 -4.56 18.89
C ALA A 39 -2.04 -5.26 17.87
N LEU A 40 -1.74 -4.59 16.75
CA LEU A 40 -1.09 -5.21 15.59
C LEU A 40 0.39 -4.87 15.46
N GLN A 41 0.91 -3.84 16.14
CA GLN A 41 2.28 -3.35 15.91
C GLN A 41 3.33 -4.46 15.97
N ASN A 42 3.29 -5.30 17.00
CA ASN A 42 4.26 -6.39 17.19
C ASN A 42 4.14 -7.47 16.11
N MET A 43 2.93 -7.69 15.60
CA MET A 43 2.64 -8.66 14.54
C MET A 43 3.08 -8.16 13.17
N LEU A 44 2.96 -6.85 12.93
CA LEU A 44 3.30 -6.18 11.67
C LEU A 44 4.79 -5.84 11.57
N ASN A 45 5.49 -5.63 12.69
CA ASN A 45 6.93 -5.32 12.72
C ASN A 45 7.84 -6.57 12.74
N GLN A 46 7.39 -7.70 12.19
CA GLN A 46 8.20 -8.94 12.14
C GLN A 46 9.24 -8.96 11.01
N TYR A 47 9.11 -8.07 10.02
CA TYR A 47 9.96 -8.01 8.85
C TYR A 47 10.96 -6.85 8.99
N PRO A 48 12.28 -7.11 9.11
CA PRO A 48 13.26 -6.06 9.42
C PRO A 48 13.26 -4.85 8.46
N GLY A 49 13.03 -5.10 7.16
CA GLY A 49 12.98 -4.07 6.12
C GLY A 49 11.58 -3.51 5.84
N PHE A 50 10.57 -3.87 6.63
CA PHE A 50 9.19 -3.44 6.40
C PHE A 50 8.54 -3.02 7.72
N LYS A 51 8.13 -1.75 7.81
CA LYS A 51 7.50 -1.17 9.00
C LYS A 51 6.09 -0.68 8.68
N VAL A 52 5.25 -0.63 9.71
CA VAL A 52 3.94 0.03 9.64
C VAL A 52 3.93 1.20 10.63
N ALA A 53 3.62 2.40 10.16
CA ALA A 53 3.57 3.58 10.99
C ALA A 53 2.42 3.47 11.99
N MET A 54 2.76 3.60 13.27
CA MET A 54 1.78 3.59 14.34
C MET A 54 0.93 4.86 14.31
N GLU A 55 -0.37 4.74 14.58
CA GLU A 55 -1.30 5.85 14.80
C GLU A 55 -1.72 5.87 16.28
N PRO A 56 -0.82 6.20 17.23
CA PRO A 56 -1.03 5.95 18.66
C PRO A 56 -2.18 6.75 19.29
N PHE A 57 -2.63 7.83 18.66
CA PHE A 57 -3.69 8.67 19.21
C PHE A 57 -4.65 9.14 18.11
N GLY A 58 -5.91 9.28 18.48
CA GLY A 58 -6.93 9.91 17.67
C GLY A 58 -7.98 10.54 18.59
N GLU A 59 -8.52 11.67 18.17
CA GLU A 59 -9.46 12.46 18.96
C GLU A 59 -10.47 13.14 18.02
N TYR A 60 -11.68 13.39 18.51
CA TYR A 60 -12.70 14.14 17.78
C TYR A 60 -13.61 14.92 18.73
N ALA A 61 -14.14 16.05 18.27
CA ALA A 61 -15.09 16.83 19.07
C ALA A 61 -16.41 16.05 19.29
N ASN A 62 -16.91 16.04 20.53
CA ASN A 62 -18.20 15.44 20.89
C ASN A 62 -19.38 16.30 20.42
N VAL A 63 -19.63 16.28 19.12
CA VAL A 63 -20.73 16.95 18.41
C VAL A 63 -21.37 15.96 17.43
N ASP A 64 -22.36 16.39 16.64
CA ASP A 64 -22.94 15.54 15.60
C ASP A 64 -21.87 15.04 14.61
N LYS A 65 -22.14 13.87 14.00
CA LYS A 65 -21.18 13.13 13.19
C LYS A 65 -20.59 13.94 12.03
N ASP A 66 -21.40 14.80 11.39
CA ASP A 66 -20.97 15.58 10.23
C ASP A 66 -20.05 16.72 10.60
N ARG A 67 -20.24 17.34 11.77
CA ARG A 67 -19.30 18.30 12.34
C ARG A 67 -18.08 17.63 12.94
N ALA A 68 -18.26 16.49 13.61
CA ALA A 68 -17.18 15.77 14.28
C ALA A 68 -16.09 15.34 13.30
N ARG A 69 -16.45 14.88 12.09
CA ARG A 69 -15.47 14.52 11.04
C ARG A 69 -14.64 15.70 10.50
N GLN A 70 -15.12 16.93 10.71
CA GLN A 70 -14.41 18.18 10.40
C GLN A 70 -13.61 18.70 11.61
N LEU A 71 -13.79 18.10 12.79
CA LEU A 71 -13.16 18.47 14.06
C LEU A 71 -12.51 17.23 14.71
N ALA A 72 -11.83 16.43 13.88
CA ALA A 72 -11.15 15.22 14.29
C ALA A 72 -9.64 15.31 13.98
N CYS A 73 -8.82 14.53 14.67
CA CYS A 73 -7.40 14.42 14.37
C CYS A 73 -6.87 13.03 14.64
N ILE A 74 -5.84 12.64 13.89
CA ILE A 74 -5.05 11.44 14.15
C ILE A 74 -3.59 11.86 14.31
N ILE A 75 -2.94 11.37 15.37
CA ILE A 75 -1.51 11.49 15.61
C ILE A 75 -0.85 10.20 15.16
N ARG A 76 0.06 10.33 14.20
CA ARG A 76 0.81 9.23 13.60
C ARG A 76 2.29 9.40 13.91
N GLN A 77 3.03 8.33 14.13
CA GLN A 77 4.49 8.39 14.16
C GLN A 77 5.03 8.95 12.84
N LYS A 78 6.14 9.69 12.91
CA LYS A 78 6.83 10.14 11.70
C LYS A 78 7.18 8.92 10.84
N PRO A 79 6.83 8.93 9.53
CA PRO A 79 7.15 7.85 8.63
C PRO A 79 8.62 7.95 8.20
N GLU A 80 9.52 7.83 9.17
CA GLU A 80 10.96 7.89 8.97
C GLU A 80 11.52 6.47 8.92
N ILE A 81 12.46 6.27 7.99
CA ILE A 81 13.22 5.04 7.84
C ILE A 81 14.69 5.43 8.04
N ASP A 82 15.31 4.86 9.07
CA ASP A 82 16.74 5.02 9.31
C ASP A 82 17.52 4.27 8.23
N GLY A 83 18.46 4.92 7.57
CA GLY A 83 19.24 4.29 6.51
C GLY A 83 20.06 5.28 5.72
N LYS A 84 21.00 4.75 4.92
CA LYS A 84 21.69 5.53 3.89
C LYS A 84 20.79 5.67 2.67
N GLY A 85 21.06 6.65 1.82
CA GLY A 85 20.33 6.85 0.57
C GLY A 85 19.16 7.83 0.73
N ALA A 86 18.10 7.64 -0.04
CA ALA A 86 16.99 8.58 -0.14
C ALA A 86 15.66 7.97 0.32
N THR A 87 15.00 8.62 1.28
CA THR A 87 13.67 8.24 1.75
C THR A 87 12.62 9.13 1.09
N VAL A 88 11.73 8.53 0.30
CA VAL A 88 10.68 9.23 -0.46
C VAL A 88 9.33 8.51 -0.35
N VAL A 89 8.25 9.23 -0.61
CA VAL A 89 6.93 8.58 -0.81
C VAL A 89 7.00 7.85 -2.15
N SER A 90 6.64 6.56 -2.23
CA SER A 90 6.90 5.79 -3.45
C SER A 90 6.18 6.33 -4.68
N ALA A 91 5.08 7.07 -4.52
CA ALA A 91 4.41 7.80 -5.61
C ALA A 91 5.33 8.77 -6.35
N SER A 92 6.39 9.28 -5.71
CA SER A 92 7.32 10.18 -6.38
C SER A 92 8.32 9.46 -7.29
N LEU A 93 8.48 8.13 -7.18
CA LEU A 93 9.51 7.36 -7.91
C LEU A 93 9.44 7.55 -9.42
N VAL A 94 8.22 7.55 -9.97
CA VAL A 94 7.95 7.69 -11.41
C VAL A 94 7.72 9.14 -11.83
N ASN A 95 7.89 10.09 -10.91
CA ASN A 95 7.72 11.51 -11.19
C ASN A 95 9.06 12.20 -11.44
N LYS A 96 9.03 13.23 -12.27
CA LYS A 96 10.18 14.09 -12.52
C LYS A 96 10.45 14.98 -11.31
N ASN A 97 11.70 15.03 -10.89
CA ASN A 97 12.18 16.03 -9.94
C ASN A 97 12.08 17.42 -10.60
N PRO A 98 11.45 18.42 -9.95
CA PRO A 98 11.27 19.75 -10.53
C PRO A 98 12.59 20.50 -10.78
N ILE A 99 13.68 20.13 -10.12
CA ILE A 99 14.97 20.82 -10.21
C ILE A 99 15.73 20.43 -11.50
N ASP A 100 15.89 19.14 -11.75
CA ASP A 100 16.70 18.61 -12.86
C ASP A 100 15.89 17.86 -13.93
N GLN A 101 14.57 17.74 -13.73
CA GLN A 101 13.62 17.04 -14.61
C GLN A 101 13.89 15.54 -14.80
N LYS A 102 14.80 14.96 -14.00
CA LYS A 102 15.06 13.51 -14.01
C LYS A 102 13.99 12.79 -13.22
N VAL A 103 13.62 11.59 -13.66
CA VAL A 103 12.73 10.73 -12.88
C VAL A 103 13.50 10.18 -11.69
N ILE A 104 12.85 10.12 -10.51
CA ILE A 104 13.53 9.80 -9.25
C ILE A 104 14.12 8.37 -9.29
N VAL A 105 13.40 7.40 -9.84
CA VAL A 105 13.91 6.02 -9.92
C VAL A 105 15.12 5.92 -10.85
N ASP A 106 15.14 6.66 -11.95
CA ASP A 106 16.30 6.71 -12.86
C ASP A 106 17.51 7.32 -12.15
N SER A 107 17.30 8.41 -11.42
CA SER A 107 18.34 9.08 -10.63
C SER A 107 18.93 8.15 -9.57
N TYR A 108 18.11 7.26 -9.01
CA TYR A 108 18.58 6.24 -8.08
C TYR A 108 19.47 5.18 -8.76
N LEU A 109 19.10 4.70 -9.95
CA LEU A 109 19.93 3.76 -10.73
C LEU A 109 21.26 4.39 -11.17
N GLU A 110 21.22 5.67 -11.56
CA GLU A 110 22.44 6.46 -11.84
C GLU A 110 23.32 6.60 -10.59
N TRP A 111 22.74 6.92 -9.43
CA TRP A 111 23.47 7.04 -8.16
C TRP A 111 24.16 5.73 -7.74
N LEU A 112 23.57 4.57 -8.08
CA LEU A 112 24.17 3.25 -7.89
C LEU A 112 25.25 2.90 -8.95
N ASN A 113 25.54 3.80 -9.90
CA ASN A 113 26.40 3.57 -11.06
C ASN A 113 25.96 2.38 -11.92
N GLN A 114 24.66 2.10 -12.00
CA GLN A 114 24.10 1.02 -12.84
C GLN A 114 23.62 1.54 -14.20
N GLY A 115 23.21 2.82 -14.27
CA GLY A 115 22.58 3.41 -15.44
C GLY A 115 21.19 2.84 -15.71
N ILE A 116 20.59 3.19 -16.86
CA ILE A 116 19.29 2.65 -17.29
C ILE A 116 19.55 1.55 -18.31
N THR A 117 19.63 0.32 -17.81
CA THR A 117 19.88 -0.90 -18.59
C THR A 117 18.88 -1.99 -18.22
N LYS A 118 18.66 -2.96 -19.12
CA LYS A 118 17.82 -4.13 -18.84
C LYS A 118 18.14 -4.77 -17.49
N GLU A 119 19.42 -5.03 -17.22
CA GLU A 119 19.88 -5.66 -15.98
C GLU A 119 19.58 -4.82 -14.73
N SER A 120 19.83 -3.51 -14.80
CA SER A 120 19.57 -2.61 -13.66
C SER A 120 18.08 -2.47 -13.34
N ILE A 121 17.23 -2.43 -14.38
CA ILE A 121 15.77 -2.31 -14.26
C ILE A 121 15.18 -3.61 -13.70
N THR A 122 15.57 -4.76 -14.25
CA THR A 122 15.09 -6.06 -13.75
C THR A 122 15.53 -6.29 -12.30
N THR A 123 16.78 -5.98 -11.98
CA THR A 123 17.30 -6.04 -10.61
C THR A 123 16.52 -5.12 -9.67
N PHE A 124 16.22 -3.88 -10.10
CA PHE A 124 15.42 -2.95 -9.32
C PHE A 124 14.02 -3.50 -9.04
N ILE A 125 13.30 -3.95 -10.08
CA ILE A 125 11.95 -4.49 -9.94
C ILE A 125 11.94 -5.72 -9.04
N GLU A 126 12.91 -6.63 -9.17
CA GLU A 126 13.05 -7.80 -8.30
C GLU A 126 13.25 -7.37 -6.84
N ARG A 127 14.24 -6.51 -6.56
CA ARG A 127 14.58 -6.07 -5.19
C ARG A 127 13.46 -5.29 -4.53
N TYR A 128 12.83 -4.40 -5.28
CA TYR A 128 11.68 -3.62 -4.83
C TYR A 128 10.49 -4.53 -4.50
N SER A 129 10.19 -5.48 -5.39
CA SER A 129 9.13 -6.48 -5.19
C SER A 129 9.41 -7.36 -3.97
N GLN A 130 10.64 -7.85 -3.82
CA GLN A 130 11.04 -8.74 -2.73
C GLN A 130 11.00 -8.06 -1.37
N ALA A 131 11.27 -6.76 -1.29
CA ALA A 131 11.16 -5.99 -0.06
C ALA A 131 9.71 -5.62 0.28
N LEU A 132 8.81 -5.50 -0.71
CA LEU A 132 7.43 -5.05 -0.52
C LEU A 132 6.41 -6.18 -0.35
N ILE A 133 6.42 -7.16 -1.24
CA ILE A 133 5.34 -8.16 -1.42
C ILE A 133 5.31 -9.22 -0.32
N PRO A 134 6.44 -9.87 0.05
CA PRO A 134 6.41 -10.96 1.02
C PRO A 134 5.84 -10.57 2.40
N PRO A 135 6.19 -9.42 2.99
CA PRO A 135 5.56 -8.98 4.25
C PRO A 135 4.03 -8.82 4.12
N LEU A 136 3.57 -8.24 3.01
CA LEU A 136 2.15 -7.98 2.78
C LEU A 136 1.35 -9.27 2.56
N ILE A 137 1.86 -10.22 1.78
CA ILE A 137 1.22 -11.54 1.61
C ILE A 137 1.17 -12.29 2.94
N ALA A 138 2.24 -12.22 3.73
CA ALA A 138 2.25 -12.86 5.03
C ALA A 138 1.22 -12.27 6.00
N PHE A 139 0.91 -10.98 5.93
CA PHE A 139 -0.16 -10.38 6.75
C PHE A 139 -1.54 -10.88 6.35
N ILE A 140 -1.77 -11.13 5.06
CA ILE A 140 -3.02 -11.75 4.58
C ILE A 140 -3.11 -13.18 5.12
N GLN A 141 -2.09 -14.01 4.90
CA GLN A 141 -2.13 -15.42 5.28
C GLN A 141 -2.18 -15.65 6.80
N LYS A 142 -1.45 -14.85 7.57
CA LYS A 142 -1.33 -15.05 9.03
C LYS A 142 -2.42 -14.34 9.81
N TYR A 143 -2.91 -13.21 9.31
CA TYR A 143 -3.74 -12.27 10.09
C TYR A 143 -4.99 -11.81 9.36
N GLY A 144 -5.18 -12.16 8.08
CA GLY A 144 -6.33 -11.69 7.29
C GLY A 144 -6.29 -10.19 6.99
N ILE A 145 -5.10 -9.56 6.99
CA ILE A 145 -4.98 -8.10 6.85
C ILE A 145 -4.32 -7.75 5.53
N ALA A 146 -5.01 -6.93 4.73
CA ALA A 146 -4.41 -6.20 3.62
C ALA A 146 -4.26 -4.72 3.99
N LEU A 147 -3.02 -4.25 4.06
CA LEU A 147 -2.71 -2.83 4.19
C LEU A 147 -3.02 -2.09 2.88
N GLU A 148 -3.40 -0.82 2.98
CA GLU A 148 -3.55 0.05 1.80
C GLU A 148 -2.18 0.57 1.33
N ALA A 149 -1.31 -0.36 0.91
CA ALA A 149 0.07 -0.10 0.49
C ALA A 149 0.16 0.41 -0.96
N HIS A 150 -0.70 1.37 -1.33
CA HIS A 150 -0.61 2.07 -2.61
C HIS A 150 0.50 3.13 -2.57
N MET A 151 0.90 3.67 -3.72
CA MET A 151 2.13 4.48 -3.79
C MET A 151 2.16 5.72 -2.89
N GLN A 152 0.99 6.31 -2.60
CA GLN A 152 0.90 7.48 -1.72
C GLN A 152 0.96 7.14 -0.21
N ASN A 153 0.63 5.91 0.17
CA ASN A 153 0.65 5.42 1.55
C ASN A 153 1.91 4.59 1.85
N THR A 154 2.79 4.45 0.88
CA THR A 154 4.05 3.73 1.03
C THR A 154 5.20 4.71 0.97
N VAL A 155 6.07 4.68 1.98
CA VAL A 155 7.37 5.36 1.99
C VAL A 155 8.42 4.30 1.72
N VAL A 156 9.37 4.62 0.84
CA VAL A 156 10.48 3.75 0.49
C VAL A 156 11.79 4.46 0.79
N ASN A 157 12.71 3.76 1.42
CA ASN A 157 14.11 4.14 1.48
C ASN A 157 14.86 3.37 0.39
N LEU A 158 15.53 4.13 -0.48
CA LEU A 158 16.37 3.63 -1.56
C LEU A 158 17.83 3.72 -1.13
N GLY A 159 18.37 2.63 -0.57
CA GLY A 159 19.72 2.53 -0.05
C GLY A 159 20.75 2.04 -1.07
N PRO A 160 22.05 1.99 -0.69
CA PRO A 160 23.10 1.47 -1.55
C PRO A 160 22.90 -0.02 -1.84
N HIS A 161 23.43 -0.52 -2.95
CA HIS A 161 23.39 -1.94 -3.34
C HIS A 161 21.97 -2.54 -3.40
N PHE A 162 20.96 -1.73 -3.75
CA PHE A 162 19.56 -2.14 -3.72
C PHE A 162 19.04 -2.58 -2.34
N ASP A 163 19.58 -2.01 -1.26
CA ASP A 163 18.98 -2.10 0.08
C ASP A 163 17.71 -1.24 0.13
N ILE A 164 16.56 -1.88 -0.08
CA ILE A 164 15.25 -1.22 -0.16
C ILE A 164 14.45 -1.56 1.08
N GLN A 165 13.97 -0.53 1.77
CA GLN A 165 13.14 -0.67 2.96
C GLN A 165 11.83 0.10 2.79
N PHE A 166 10.76 -0.43 3.36
CA PHE A 166 9.44 0.15 3.25
C PHE A 166 8.85 0.52 4.61
N LEU A 167 8.06 1.57 4.59
CA LEU A 167 7.18 1.95 5.67
C LEU A 167 5.81 2.28 5.10
N VAL A 168 4.79 1.50 5.49
CA VAL A 168 3.40 1.78 5.11
C VAL A 168 2.73 2.59 6.22
N ARG A 169 1.96 3.59 5.83
CA ARG A 169 1.16 4.43 6.72
C ARG A 169 -0.33 4.25 6.41
N ASP A 170 -1.18 4.65 7.37
CA ASP A 170 -2.65 4.59 7.27
C ASP A 170 -3.25 3.19 7.48
N LEU A 171 -3.26 2.74 8.74
CA LEU A 171 -3.97 1.52 9.13
C LEU A 171 -5.49 1.66 8.97
N GLY A 172 -6.00 2.89 9.04
CA GLY A 172 -7.41 3.22 8.82
C GLY A 172 -7.94 2.97 7.40
N GLY A 173 -7.07 2.69 6.42
CA GLY A 173 -7.44 2.30 5.05
C GLY A 173 -7.35 0.80 4.78
N SER A 174 -6.93 0.01 5.77
CA SER A 174 -6.76 -1.45 5.65
C SER A 174 -8.08 -2.18 5.40
N ARG A 175 -7.99 -3.41 4.90
CA ARG A 175 -9.12 -4.35 4.78
C ARG A 175 -8.79 -5.60 5.59
N ILE A 176 -9.70 -6.03 6.44
CA ILE A 176 -9.46 -7.02 7.48
C ILE A 176 -10.53 -8.11 7.41
N ASP A 177 -10.10 -9.35 7.20
CA ASP A 177 -10.91 -10.52 7.46
C ASP A 177 -10.92 -10.79 8.98
N LEU A 178 -12.05 -10.51 9.61
CA LEU A 178 -12.17 -10.53 11.07
C LEU A 178 -12.03 -11.95 11.63
N GLU A 179 -12.52 -12.95 10.89
CA GLU A 179 -12.41 -14.36 11.29
C GLU A 179 -10.95 -14.78 11.44
N THR A 180 -10.13 -14.55 10.42
CA THR A 180 -8.69 -14.86 10.48
C THR A 180 -7.98 -14.07 11.58
N LEU A 181 -8.32 -12.79 11.74
CA LEU A 181 -7.67 -11.96 12.75
C LEU A 181 -7.98 -12.44 14.18
N GLN A 182 -9.22 -12.83 14.45
CA GLN A 182 -9.66 -13.28 15.78
C GLN A 182 -8.99 -14.58 16.24
N HIS A 183 -8.55 -15.44 15.32
CA HIS A 183 -7.72 -16.60 15.64
C HIS A 183 -6.36 -16.23 16.25
N ARG A 184 -5.90 -14.99 16.08
CA ARG A 184 -4.61 -14.48 16.58
C ARG A 184 -4.77 -13.42 17.66
N VAL A 185 -5.82 -12.61 17.58
CA VAL A 185 -6.13 -11.54 18.53
C VAL A 185 -7.60 -11.65 18.92
N SER A 186 -7.89 -12.47 19.92
CA SER A 186 -9.26 -12.87 20.31
C SER A 186 -10.15 -11.71 20.76
N ASP A 187 -9.58 -10.68 21.38
CA ASP A 187 -10.35 -9.58 22.00
C ASP A 187 -10.44 -8.32 21.13
N ILE A 188 -10.07 -8.39 19.85
CA ILE A 188 -10.11 -7.22 18.98
C ILE A 188 -11.55 -6.83 18.63
N LYS A 189 -11.92 -5.58 18.96
CA LYS A 189 -13.21 -4.99 18.61
C LYS A 189 -12.99 -3.82 17.67
N ILE A 190 -13.43 -3.99 16.42
CA ILE A 190 -13.41 -2.97 15.38
C ILE A 190 -14.81 -2.38 15.29
N THR A 191 -14.92 -1.06 15.38
CA THR A 191 -16.20 -0.33 15.29
C THR A 191 -16.46 0.25 13.89
N ASN A 192 -15.43 0.26 13.06
CA ASN A 192 -15.45 0.75 11.69
C ASN A 192 -15.71 -0.39 10.70
N ASP A 193 -16.98 -0.54 10.30
CA ASP A 193 -17.41 -1.53 9.31
C ASP A 193 -16.67 -1.42 7.96
N SER A 194 -16.16 -0.23 7.61
CA SER A 194 -15.41 -0.05 6.35
C SER A 194 -14.04 -0.75 6.33
N LEU A 195 -13.50 -1.12 7.49
CA LEU A 195 -12.29 -1.94 7.59
C LEU A 195 -12.59 -3.43 7.45
N ILE A 196 -13.77 -3.87 7.87
CA ILE A 196 -14.15 -5.28 7.93
C ILE A 196 -14.50 -5.75 6.53
N ALA A 197 -13.78 -6.77 6.07
CA ALA A 197 -14.02 -7.44 4.80
C ALA A 197 -15.21 -8.39 4.90
N ASP A 198 -15.99 -8.47 3.82
CA ASP A 198 -17.07 -9.46 3.72
C ASP A 198 -16.51 -10.88 3.50
N SER A 199 -15.29 -10.98 2.98
CA SER A 199 -14.55 -12.22 2.76
C SER A 199 -13.05 -11.96 2.63
N ILE A 200 -12.24 -13.03 2.71
CA ILE A 200 -10.81 -12.96 2.40
C ILE A 200 -10.55 -12.51 0.96
N ASP A 201 -11.44 -12.84 0.02
CA ASP A 201 -11.32 -12.40 -1.38
C ASP A 201 -11.27 -10.87 -1.48
N ALA A 202 -12.08 -10.17 -0.69
CA ALA A 202 -12.08 -8.71 -0.64
C ALA A 202 -10.76 -8.14 -0.05
N VAL A 203 -10.14 -8.87 0.88
CA VAL A 203 -8.81 -8.54 1.42
C VAL A 203 -7.75 -8.72 0.34
N ILE A 204 -7.77 -9.84 -0.38
CA ILE A 204 -6.82 -10.14 -1.45
C ILE A 204 -6.99 -9.16 -2.62
N ALA A 205 -8.22 -8.81 -2.99
CA ALA A 205 -8.51 -7.81 -4.01
C ALA A 205 -7.98 -6.42 -3.62
N LYS A 206 -8.04 -6.05 -2.33
CA LYS A 206 -7.43 -4.80 -1.83
C LYS A 206 -5.91 -4.80 -2.05
N PHE A 207 -5.24 -5.92 -1.76
CA PHE A 207 -3.80 -6.07 -2.04
C PHE A 207 -3.52 -6.02 -3.55
N GLN A 208 -4.27 -6.74 -4.38
CA GLN A 208 -4.09 -6.74 -5.83
C GLN A 208 -4.18 -5.33 -6.41
N HIS A 209 -5.19 -4.56 -5.98
CA HIS A 209 -5.33 -3.17 -6.40
C HIS A 209 -4.18 -2.28 -5.90
N ALA A 210 -3.88 -2.31 -4.60
CA ALA A 210 -2.91 -1.38 -4.03
C ALA A 210 -1.47 -1.67 -4.48
N VAL A 211 -1.09 -2.94 -4.56
CA VAL A 211 0.30 -3.34 -4.80
C VAL A 211 0.53 -3.67 -6.26
N ILE A 212 -0.30 -4.50 -6.89
CA ILE A 212 -0.06 -4.95 -8.27
C ILE A 212 -0.49 -3.86 -9.26
N GLN A 213 -1.75 -3.42 -9.19
CA GLN A 213 -2.33 -2.50 -10.16
C GLN A 213 -1.86 -1.05 -9.99
N ASN A 214 -1.58 -0.61 -8.75
CA ASN A 214 -1.12 0.76 -8.51
C ASN A 214 0.39 0.85 -8.36
N GLN A 215 1.01 0.07 -7.47
CA GLN A 215 2.42 0.27 -7.17
C GLN A 215 3.36 -0.34 -8.22
N MET A 216 3.17 -1.62 -8.57
CA MET A 216 4.02 -2.31 -9.52
C MET A 216 3.74 -1.89 -10.96
N ALA A 217 2.47 -1.80 -11.36
CA ALA A 217 2.12 -1.43 -12.72
C ALA A 217 2.61 -0.01 -13.11
N GLU A 218 2.57 0.97 -12.20
CA GLU A 218 3.09 2.31 -12.48
C GLU A 218 4.62 2.33 -12.68
N LEU A 219 5.36 1.57 -11.85
CA LEU A 219 6.81 1.42 -12.01
C LEU A 219 7.17 0.71 -13.32
N ILE A 220 6.46 -0.38 -13.63
CA ILE A 220 6.66 -1.14 -14.86
C ILE A 220 6.29 -0.28 -16.07
N HIS A 221 5.21 0.49 -16.00
CA HIS A 221 4.80 1.40 -17.07
C HIS A 221 5.88 2.47 -17.35
N HIS A 222 6.49 3.04 -16.30
CA HIS A 222 7.63 3.96 -16.45
C HIS A 222 8.80 3.28 -17.17
N PHE A 223 9.21 2.08 -16.75
CA PHE A 223 10.34 1.41 -17.38
C PHE A 223 10.04 0.88 -18.79
N ASN A 224 8.79 0.56 -19.10
CA ASN A 224 8.37 0.15 -20.44
C ASN A 224 8.48 1.28 -21.48
N GLN A 225 8.82 2.51 -21.06
CA GLN A 225 9.16 3.61 -21.98
C GLN A 225 10.58 3.50 -22.54
N TYR A 226 11.41 2.56 -22.05
CA TYR A 226 12.75 2.29 -22.59
C TYR A 226 12.74 1.04 -23.46
N ASP A 227 13.32 1.13 -24.66
CA ASP A 227 13.36 0.04 -25.66
C ASP A 227 14.11 -1.23 -25.19
N CYS A 228 14.82 -1.17 -24.05
CA CYS A 228 15.65 -2.27 -23.56
C CYS A 228 14.91 -3.31 -22.71
N VAL A 229 13.64 -3.08 -22.36
CA VAL A 229 12.83 -3.98 -21.52
C VAL A 229 11.44 -4.15 -22.10
N GLU A 230 10.84 -5.32 -21.87
CA GLU A 230 9.44 -5.57 -22.20
C GLU A 230 8.60 -5.62 -20.91
N GLU A 231 7.43 -4.99 -20.92
CA GLU A 231 6.47 -5.00 -19.81
C GLU A 231 6.18 -6.41 -19.27
N ALA A 232 6.00 -7.39 -20.16
CA ALA A 232 5.71 -8.78 -19.78
C ALA A 232 6.86 -9.43 -18.99
N GLU A 233 8.12 -9.11 -19.31
CA GLU A 233 9.28 -9.62 -18.57
C GLU A 233 9.30 -9.08 -17.14
N LEU A 234 8.98 -7.79 -16.96
CA LEU A 234 8.96 -7.16 -15.63
C LEU A 234 7.79 -7.70 -14.79
N PHE A 235 6.61 -7.89 -15.38
CA PHE A 235 5.50 -8.52 -14.67
C PHE A 235 5.76 -9.98 -14.32
N ASN A 236 6.51 -10.72 -15.14
CA ASN A 236 6.92 -12.09 -14.80
C ASN A 236 7.82 -12.12 -13.55
N ILE A 237 8.70 -11.14 -13.35
CA ILE A 237 9.47 -11.00 -12.09
C ILE A 237 8.52 -10.83 -10.90
N VAL A 238 7.54 -9.93 -11.02
CA VAL A 238 6.52 -9.69 -9.97
C VAL A 238 5.71 -10.96 -9.69
N GLN A 239 5.27 -11.66 -10.74
CA GLN A 239 4.55 -12.93 -10.63
C GLN A 239 5.37 -13.97 -9.85
N GLN A 240 6.66 -14.11 -10.16
CA GLN A 240 7.54 -15.04 -9.46
C GLN A 240 7.68 -14.67 -7.99
N VAL A 241 7.88 -13.39 -7.65
CA VAL A 241 7.97 -12.93 -6.25
C VAL A 241 6.67 -13.22 -5.50
N VAL A 242 5.51 -12.92 -6.10
CA VAL A 242 4.20 -13.25 -5.51
C VAL A 242 4.07 -14.75 -5.28
N ALA A 243 4.41 -15.57 -6.27
CA ALA A 243 4.29 -17.02 -6.17
C ALA A 243 5.18 -17.61 -5.07
N HIS A 244 6.41 -17.11 -4.91
CA HIS A 244 7.32 -17.54 -3.85
C HIS A 244 6.91 -17.03 -2.46
N ALA A 245 6.25 -15.86 -2.40
CA ALA A 245 5.78 -15.29 -1.14
C ALA A 245 4.55 -16.02 -0.56
N ILE A 246 3.72 -16.64 -1.41
CA ILE A 246 2.57 -17.44 -0.96
C ILE A 246 3.09 -18.76 -0.37
N ASN A 247 2.96 -18.92 0.95
CA ASN A 247 3.31 -20.18 1.60
C ASN A 247 2.12 -21.16 1.50
N PRO A 248 2.27 -22.34 0.86
CA PRO A 248 1.17 -23.28 0.65
C PRO A 248 0.64 -23.95 1.92
N THR A 249 1.38 -23.86 3.04
CA THR A 249 1.00 -24.45 4.33
C THR A 249 0.23 -23.47 5.24
N LEU A 250 0.17 -22.19 4.86
CA LEU A 250 -0.55 -21.17 5.61
C LEU A 250 -1.98 -20.97 5.06
N PRO A 251 -2.90 -20.41 5.86
CA PRO A 251 -4.25 -20.09 5.41
C PRO A 251 -4.27 -19.23 4.14
N HIS A 252 -5.39 -19.31 3.43
CA HIS A 252 -5.70 -18.47 2.26
C HIS A 252 -4.78 -18.67 1.04
N ALA A 253 -3.94 -19.70 1.03
CA ALA A 253 -2.97 -19.93 -0.04
C ALA A 253 -3.65 -20.20 -1.39
N ASN A 254 -4.77 -20.91 -1.41
CA ASN A 254 -5.50 -21.24 -2.63
C ASN A 254 -6.25 -20.01 -3.15
N GLU A 255 -6.90 -19.28 -2.26
CA GLU A 255 -7.62 -18.02 -2.53
C GLU A 255 -6.66 -16.98 -3.10
N LEU A 256 -5.47 -16.83 -2.50
CA LEU A 256 -4.40 -15.97 -3.01
C LEU A 256 -4.00 -16.35 -4.43
N LYS A 257 -3.76 -17.64 -4.70
CA LYS A 257 -3.39 -18.09 -6.05
C LYS A 257 -4.50 -17.85 -7.06
N ASN A 258 -5.73 -18.22 -6.73
CA ASN A 258 -6.87 -18.11 -7.63
C ASN A 258 -7.16 -16.64 -8.01
N ILE A 259 -7.09 -15.73 -7.04
CA ILE A 259 -7.39 -14.31 -7.28
C ILE A 259 -6.19 -13.60 -7.91
N LEU A 260 -4.97 -13.81 -7.41
CA LEU A 260 -3.80 -13.07 -7.89
C LEU A 260 -3.32 -13.57 -9.25
N PHE A 261 -3.50 -14.85 -9.57
CA PHE A 261 -3.10 -15.43 -10.86
C PHE A 261 -4.27 -15.73 -11.80
N GLY A 262 -5.49 -15.35 -11.40
CA GLY A 262 -6.68 -15.46 -12.25
C GLY A 262 -6.54 -14.72 -13.58
N PRO A 263 -7.39 -15.00 -14.58
CA PRO A 263 -7.25 -14.48 -15.93
C PRO A 263 -7.43 -12.97 -16.03
N THR A 264 -8.27 -12.40 -15.16
CA THR A 264 -8.65 -10.99 -15.18
C THR A 264 -8.44 -10.32 -13.83
N ILE A 265 -8.33 -9.00 -13.86
CA ILE A 265 -8.33 -8.12 -12.70
C ILE A 265 -9.47 -7.12 -12.77
N THR A 266 -10.06 -6.82 -11.62
CA THR A 266 -11.11 -5.81 -11.50
C THR A 266 -10.48 -4.47 -11.13
N VAL A 267 -10.71 -3.44 -11.94
CA VAL A 267 -10.23 -2.08 -11.69
C VAL A 267 -11.40 -1.10 -11.57
N LYS A 268 -11.23 -0.07 -10.74
CA LYS A 268 -12.24 0.99 -10.60
C LYS A 268 -12.13 1.98 -11.75
N ALA A 269 -13.23 2.21 -12.46
CA ALA A 269 -13.33 3.18 -13.53
C ALA A 269 -13.50 4.61 -12.96
N LEU A 270 -12.45 5.16 -12.32
CA LEU A 270 -12.52 6.42 -11.56
C LEU A 270 -13.01 7.61 -12.39
N LEU A 271 -12.64 7.71 -13.66
CA LEU A 271 -13.13 8.75 -14.56
C LEU A 271 -14.63 8.62 -14.80
N ASN A 272 -15.12 7.42 -15.13
CA ASN A 272 -16.54 7.15 -15.34
C ASN A 272 -17.34 7.43 -14.07
N MET A 273 -16.84 7.01 -12.90
CA MET A 273 -17.46 7.32 -11.61
C MET A 273 -17.60 8.83 -11.39
N ARG A 274 -16.58 9.62 -11.76
CA ARG A 274 -16.63 11.09 -11.67
C ARG A 274 -17.60 11.70 -12.66
N MET A 275 -17.60 11.23 -13.91
CA MET A 275 -18.52 11.70 -14.95
C MET A 275 -19.98 11.42 -14.59
N GLU A 276 -20.26 10.30 -13.91
CA GLU A 276 -21.59 9.92 -13.47
C GLU A 276 -21.97 10.46 -12.08
N ASN A 277 -21.11 11.27 -11.43
CA ASN A 277 -21.26 11.72 -10.04
C ASN A 277 -21.51 10.57 -9.02
N LYS A 278 -21.06 9.35 -9.36
CA LYS A 278 -21.18 8.17 -8.52
C LYS A 278 -20.01 8.12 -7.54
N VAL A 279 -20.15 8.80 -6.41
CA VAL A 279 -19.16 8.76 -5.32
C VAL A 279 -19.26 7.47 -4.49
N LYS A 280 -20.42 6.79 -4.51
CA LYS A 280 -20.72 5.59 -3.69
C LYS A 280 -21.06 4.32 -4.47
N GLN A 281 -21.32 4.41 -5.77
CA GLN A 281 -21.56 3.24 -6.63
C GLN A 281 -20.30 2.97 -7.45
N TYR A 282 -19.57 1.91 -7.10
CA TYR A 282 -18.34 1.55 -7.80
C TYR A 282 -18.69 1.05 -9.20
N LEU A 283 -18.20 1.77 -10.22
CA LEU A 283 -18.13 1.25 -11.58
C LEU A 283 -16.80 0.55 -11.73
N ASN A 284 -16.85 -0.74 -12.01
CA ASN A 284 -15.67 -1.55 -12.23
C ASN A 284 -15.63 -2.03 -13.68
N ILE A 285 -14.43 -2.22 -14.19
CA ILE A 285 -14.18 -2.90 -15.46
C ILE A 285 -13.20 -4.05 -15.21
N GLU A 286 -13.25 -5.06 -16.07
CA GLU A 286 -12.32 -6.19 -16.05
C GLU A 286 -11.25 -5.96 -17.11
N LEU A 287 -9.99 -6.19 -16.74
CA LEU A 287 -8.83 -6.15 -17.62
C LEU A 287 -8.09 -7.48 -17.56
N ASP A 288 -7.27 -7.78 -18.56
CA ASP A 288 -6.36 -8.92 -18.50
C ASP A 288 -5.40 -8.78 -17.33
N ASN A 289 -5.23 -9.85 -16.57
CA ASN A 289 -4.29 -9.87 -15.45
C ASN A 289 -2.85 -10.04 -15.96
N PRO A 290 -1.95 -9.06 -15.76
CA PRO A 290 -0.58 -9.13 -16.28
C PRO A 290 0.28 -10.17 -15.55
N ILE A 291 -0.13 -10.62 -14.36
CA ILE A 291 0.55 -11.68 -13.61
C ILE A 291 -0.20 -13.02 -13.65
N LYS A 292 -1.15 -13.22 -14.59
CA LYS A 292 -1.90 -14.47 -14.73
C LYS A 292 -0.99 -15.70 -14.89
N LYS A 293 -1.39 -16.82 -14.29
CA LYS A 293 -0.68 -18.10 -14.38
C LYS A 293 -1.69 -19.23 -14.44
N GLU A 294 -1.34 -20.32 -15.13
CA GLU A 294 -2.10 -21.57 -14.97
C GLU A 294 -1.90 -22.05 -13.51
N VAL A 295 -2.98 -22.03 -12.73
CA VAL A 295 -3.02 -22.40 -11.31
C VAL A 295 -3.34 -23.88 -11.16
#